data_AF-A0A966VXX2-F1
#
_entry.id   AF-A0A966VXX2-F1
#
_cell.length_a   1.000
_cell.length_b   1.000
_cell.length_c   1.000
_cell.angle_alpha   90.00
_cell.angle_beta   90.00
_cell.angle_gamma   90.00
#
_symmetry.space_group_name_H-M   'P 1'
#
loop_
_entity.id
_entity.type
_entity.pdbx_description
1 polymer ?
#
loop_
_entity_poly.entity_id
_entity_poly.type
_entity_poly.pdbx_seq_one_letter_code
_entity_poly.pdbx_strand_id
1 'polypeptide(L)'
;MTSPLIYLTRHVQAFLGALGRLLRRPLGSLLTLLAIAVALALPASLWLLVKNAQLATGDTSEAIEISVYFRPGAALEKAEQLAASARARPEVGTVTVISADAALEEFRTYSGFGAALDSLQGNPLPHVITVKPKLDYANPRGVESLQKYLRAWPEVDRVQVDGEWVRRLSAILDLMRKVLGAFASLLALGVLVVIGNAIRLEIGA
;
A
#
# COMPACT_ATOMS: atom_id res chain seq x y z
N MET A 1 20.50 54.25 12.20
CA MET A 1 19.22 53.53 12.42
C MET A 1 18.44 53.58 11.12
N THR A 2 18.42 52.49 10.35
CA THR A 2 17.65 52.40 9.10
C THR A 2 16.16 52.34 9.45
N SER A 3 15.40 53.35 9.03
CA SER A 3 13.96 53.40 9.30
C SER A 3 13.25 52.19 8.67
N PRO A 4 12.40 51.46 9.42
CA PRO A 4 11.67 50.28 8.92
C PRO A 4 10.79 50.59 7.71
N LEU A 5 10.37 51.84 7.54
CA LEU A 5 9.60 52.31 6.38
C LEU A 5 10.42 52.34 5.09
N ILE A 6 11.72 52.63 5.17
CA ILE A 6 12.62 52.64 4.00
C ILE A 6 12.89 51.21 3.52
N TYR A 7 12.98 50.26 4.44
CA TYR A 7 13.12 48.84 4.12
C TYR A 7 11.87 48.31 3.39
N LEU A 8 10.68 48.61 3.92
CA LEU A 8 9.42 48.17 3.32
C LEU A 8 9.20 48.78 1.93
N THR A 9 9.44 50.08 1.77
CA THR A 9 9.26 50.77 0.48
C THR A 9 10.23 50.27 -0.60
N ARG A 10 11.48 49.96 -0.26
CA ARG A 10 12.44 49.35 -1.19
C ARG A 10 12.02 47.93 -1.60
N HIS A 11 11.49 47.13 -0.68
CA HIS A 11 10.96 45.80 -1.03
C HIS A 11 9.73 45.86 -1.91
N VAL A 12 8.80 46.81 -1.65
CA VAL A 12 7.63 47.03 -2.51
C VAL A 12 8.05 47.50 -3.91
N GLN A 13 9.00 48.44 -4.01
CA GLN A 13 9.53 48.88 -5.31
C GLN A 13 10.24 47.74 -6.07
N ALA A 14 11.03 46.91 -5.37
CA ALA A 14 11.68 45.74 -5.97
C ALA A 14 10.65 44.72 -6.46
N PHE A 15 9.60 44.46 -5.68
CA PHE A 15 8.51 43.55 -6.05
C PHE A 15 7.72 44.05 -7.27
N LEU A 16 7.28 45.32 -7.26
CA LEU A 16 6.55 45.92 -8.39
C LEU A 16 7.42 46.00 -9.65
N GLY A 17 8.72 46.31 -9.49
CA GLY A 17 9.67 46.30 -10.60
C GLY A 17 9.90 44.91 -11.20
N ALA A 18 9.96 43.87 -10.36
CA ALA A 18 10.04 42.48 -10.82
C ALA A 18 8.75 42.03 -11.53
N LEU A 19 7.59 42.37 -10.97
CA LEU A 19 6.27 42.08 -11.57
C LEU A 19 6.11 42.76 -12.93
N GLY A 20 6.55 44.02 -13.05
CA GLY A 20 6.56 44.76 -14.31
C GLY A 20 7.48 44.16 -15.38
N ARG A 21 8.62 43.57 -15.00
CA ARG A 21 9.50 42.85 -15.94
C ARG A 21 8.88 41.53 -16.42
N LEU A 22 8.24 40.80 -15.50
CA LEU A 22 7.54 39.54 -15.79
C LEU A 22 6.40 39.74 -16.81
N LEU A 23 5.66 40.85 -16.67
CA LEU A 23 4.60 41.25 -17.59
C LEU A 23 5.10 41.73 -18.97
N ARG A 24 6.36 42.16 -19.08
CA ARG A 24 6.97 42.64 -20.35
C ARG A 24 7.54 41.52 -21.21
N ARG A 25 7.79 40.33 -20.66
CA ARG A 25 8.23 39.12 -21.40
C ARG A 25 7.30 37.93 -21.11
N PRO A 26 6.00 38.04 -21.43
CA PRO A 26 4.98 37.10 -20.94
C PRO A 26 5.20 35.67 -21.41
N LEU A 27 5.61 35.45 -22.67
CA LEU A 27 5.81 34.11 -23.21
C LEU A 27 6.99 33.38 -22.59
N GLY A 28 8.13 34.05 -22.41
CA GLY A 28 9.33 33.45 -21.80
C GLY A 28 9.11 33.13 -20.32
N SER A 29 8.48 34.04 -19.58
CA SER A 29 8.14 33.82 -18.17
C SER A 29 7.06 32.75 -17.97
N LEU A 30 6.09 32.63 -18.87
CA LEU A 30 5.11 31.54 -18.83
C LEU A 30 5.77 30.19 -19.08
N LEU A 31 6.62 30.08 -20.11
CA LEU A 31 7.28 28.82 -20.45
C LEU A 31 8.18 28.32 -19.31
N THR A 32 8.93 29.21 -18.65
CA THR A 32 9.75 28.83 -17.49
C THR A 32 8.88 28.45 -16.28
N LEU A 33 7.82 29.20 -16.00
CA LEU A 33 6.89 28.88 -14.92
C LEU A 33 6.22 27.52 -15.15
N LEU A 34 5.79 27.24 -16.38
CA LEU A 34 5.11 26.02 -16.77
C LEU A 34 6.07 24.82 -16.72
N ALA A 35 7.33 25.00 -17.16
CA ALA A 35 8.37 23.98 -17.02
C ALA A 35 8.64 23.63 -15.54
N ILE A 36 8.76 24.64 -14.66
CA ILE A 36 8.91 24.43 -13.22
C ILE A 36 7.67 23.76 -12.63
N ALA A 37 6.47 24.21 -13.00
CA ALA A 37 5.21 23.66 -12.53
C ALA A 37 5.07 22.18 -12.90
N VAL A 38 5.33 21.79 -14.15
CA VAL A 38 5.28 20.39 -14.60
C VAL A 38 6.35 19.56 -13.91
N ALA A 39 7.58 20.09 -13.77
CA ALA A 39 8.69 19.39 -13.11
C ALA A 39 8.39 19.06 -11.64
N LEU A 40 7.61 19.89 -10.94
CA LEU A 40 7.22 19.65 -9.54
C LEU A 40 5.89 18.91 -9.40
N ALA A 41 4.90 19.22 -10.25
CA ALA A 41 3.57 18.62 -10.18
C ALA A 41 3.57 17.14 -10.55
N LEU A 42 4.39 16.74 -11.54
CA LEU A 42 4.46 15.34 -11.97
C LEU A 42 4.92 14.40 -10.85
N PRO A 43 6.10 14.59 -10.20
CA PRO A 43 6.51 13.72 -9.11
C PRO A 43 5.57 13.79 -7.90
N ALA A 44 5.01 14.99 -7.60
CA ALA A 44 4.06 15.14 -6.51
C ALA A 44 2.75 14.34 -6.75
N SER A 45 2.20 14.40 -7.96
CA SER A 45 0.99 13.67 -8.34
C SER A 45 1.19 12.16 -8.30
N LEU A 46 2.31 11.66 -8.82
CA LEU A 46 2.67 10.25 -8.78
C LEU A 46 2.90 9.76 -7.35
N TRP A 47 3.55 10.57 -6.51
CA TRP A 47 3.75 10.23 -5.10
C TRP A 47 2.41 10.12 -4.35
N LEU A 48 1.47 11.03 -4.62
CA LEU A 48 0.13 10.97 -4.06
C LEU A 48 -0.63 9.72 -4.53
N LEU A 49 -0.53 9.35 -5.81
CA LEU A 49 -1.13 8.12 -6.33
C LEU A 49 -0.58 6.88 -5.64
N VAL A 50 0.75 6.77 -5.47
CA VAL A 50 1.38 5.64 -4.75
C VAL A 50 0.91 5.60 -3.29
N LYS A 51 0.83 6.76 -2.63
CA LYS A 51 0.33 6.84 -1.25
C LYS A 51 -1.13 6.39 -1.14
N ASN A 52 -1.97 6.80 -2.08
CA ASN A 52 -3.38 6.39 -2.12
C ASN A 52 -3.52 4.89 -2.40
N ALA A 53 -2.69 4.34 -3.31
CA ALA A 53 -2.66 2.90 -3.55
C ALA A 53 -2.28 2.13 -2.28
N GLN A 54 -1.25 2.57 -1.54
CA GLN A 54 -0.87 1.95 -0.26
C GLN A 54 -2.01 1.99 0.77
N LEU A 55 -2.72 3.12 0.89
CA LEU A 55 -3.89 3.22 1.77
C LEU A 55 -5.03 2.30 1.34
N ALA A 56 -5.30 2.20 0.02
CA ALA A 56 -6.32 1.32 -0.52
C ALA A 56 -5.99 -0.17 -0.34
N THR A 57 -4.71 -0.53 -0.20
CA THR A 57 -4.30 -1.92 0.02
C THR A 57 -4.43 -2.36 1.49
N GLY A 58 -4.75 -1.43 2.40
CA GLY A 58 -4.80 -1.67 3.84
C GLY A 58 -3.41 -1.85 4.47
N ASP A 59 -3.34 -1.80 5.80
CA ASP A 59 -2.08 -2.03 6.51
C ASP A 59 -1.66 -3.49 6.33
N THR A 60 -0.48 -3.73 5.76
CA THR A 60 -0.04 -5.08 5.32
C THR A 60 -0.03 -6.08 6.49
N SER A 61 0.14 -5.59 7.72
CA SER A 61 0.15 -6.37 8.96
C SER A 61 -1.24 -6.84 9.40
N GLU A 62 -2.31 -6.12 9.02
CA GLU A 62 -3.70 -6.47 9.34
C GLU A 62 -4.30 -7.45 8.33
N ALA A 63 -3.75 -7.47 7.10
CA ALA A 63 -4.21 -8.30 6.00
C ALA A 63 -3.57 -9.71 5.97
N ILE A 64 -2.64 -10.03 6.89
CA ILE A 64 -2.03 -11.37 6.92
C ILE A 64 -3.00 -12.35 7.56
N GLU A 65 -3.52 -13.25 6.74
CA GLU A 65 -4.44 -14.29 7.15
C GLU A 65 -3.88 -15.66 6.74
N ILE A 66 -3.94 -16.65 7.63
CA ILE A 66 -3.48 -18.00 7.34
C ILE A 66 -4.69 -18.93 7.29
N SER A 67 -5.03 -19.38 6.09
CA SER A 67 -6.10 -20.34 5.86
C SER A 67 -5.56 -21.76 5.87
N VAL A 68 -6.11 -22.58 6.75
CA VAL A 68 -5.76 -23.98 6.92
C VAL A 68 -6.93 -24.82 6.45
N TYR A 69 -6.72 -25.55 5.36
CA TYR A 69 -7.67 -26.46 4.76
C TYR A 69 -7.43 -27.86 5.30
N PHE A 70 -8.48 -28.49 5.83
CA PHE A 70 -8.44 -29.86 6.32
C PHE A 70 -8.62 -30.84 5.18
N ARG A 71 -8.28 -32.11 5.42
CA ARG A 71 -8.59 -33.18 4.47
C ARG A 71 -10.12 -33.34 4.34
N PRO A 72 -10.63 -33.64 3.13
CA PRO A 72 -12.05 -33.97 2.94
C PRO A 72 -12.46 -35.14 3.86
N GLY A 73 -13.58 -35.00 4.56
CA GLY A 73 -14.08 -36.00 5.51
C GLY A 73 -13.41 -36.00 6.89
N ALA A 74 -12.53 -35.04 7.19
CA ALA A 74 -12.07 -34.81 8.55
C ALA A 74 -13.23 -34.39 9.46
N ALA A 75 -13.27 -34.90 10.69
CA ALA A 75 -14.31 -34.57 11.66
C ALA A 75 -14.18 -33.10 12.13
N LEU A 76 -15.31 -32.42 12.33
CA LEU A 76 -15.33 -31.01 12.76
C LEU A 76 -14.61 -30.80 14.10
N GLU A 77 -14.68 -31.78 15.00
CA GLU A 77 -14.03 -31.76 16.31
C GLU A 77 -12.50 -31.61 16.18
N LYS A 78 -11.90 -32.12 15.11
CA LYS A 78 -10.47 -31.96 14.83
C LYS A 78 -10.13 -30.53 14.42
N ALA A 79 -11.00 -29.90 13.64
CA ALA A 79 -10.84 -28.49 13.29
C ALA A 79 -10.98 -27.58 14.53
N GLU A 80 -11.92 -27.88 15.41
CA GLU A 80 -12.09 -27.16 16.67
C GLU A 80 -10.92 -27.38 17.65
N GLN A 81 -10.38 -28.60 17.73
CA GLN A 81 -9.18 -28.89 18.52
C GLN A 81 -7.96 -28.10 18.04
N LEU A 82 -7.73 -28.05 16.72
CA LEU A 82 -6.66 -27.23 16.16
C LEU A 82 -6.90 -25.74 16.43
N ALA A 83 -8.14 -25.28 16.28
CA ALA A 83 -8.49 -23.89 16.56
C ALA A 83 -8.26 -23.50 18.02
N ALA A 84 -8.67 -24.34 18.97
CA ALA A 84 -8.40 -24.14 20.40
C ALA A 84 -6.88 -24.13 20.69
N SER A 85 -6.14 -25.08 20.12
CA SER A 85 -4.67 -25.16 20.26
C SER A 85 -3.98 -23.91 19.69
N ALA A 86 -4.45 -23.41 18.54
CA ALA A 86 -3.93 -22.19 17.93
C ALA A 86 -4.22 -20.95 18.78
N ARG A 87 -5.45 -20.81 19.33
CA ARG A 87 -5.83 -19.68 20.20
C ARG A 87 -4.98 -19.59 21.47
N ALA A 88 -4.50 -20.72 21.98
CA ALA A 88 -3.64 -20.75 23.17
C ALA A 88 -2.23 -20.20 22.93
N ARG A 89 -1.81 -20.00 21.66
CA ARG A 89 -0.47 -19.50 21.35
C ARG A 89 -0.37 -17.98 21.51
N PRO A 90 0.75 -17.46 22.04
CA PRO A 90 0.93 -16.02 22.21
C PRO A 90 0.97 -15.26 20.89
N GLU A 91 1.40 -15.93 19.81
CA GLU A 91 1.57 -15.39 18.45
C GLU A 91 0.23 -15.16 17.72
N VAL A 92 -0.85 -15.81 18.16
CA VAL A 92 -2.15 -15.84 17.47
C VAL A 92 -3.09 -14.79 18.05
N GLY A 93 -3.72 -14.00 17.18
CA GLY A 93 -4.69 -12.97 17.54
C GLY A 93 -6.12 -13.49 17.48
N THR A 94 -6.56 -13.93 16.30
CA THR A 94 -7.94 -14.39 16.08
C THR A 94 -7.93 -15.71 15.32
N VAL A 95 -8.85 -16.61 15.70
CA VAL A 95 -9.06 -17.88 15.01
C VAL A 95 -10.54 -18.09 14.75
N THR A 96 -10.90 -18.23 13.48
CA THR A 96 -12.27 -18.51 13.02
C THR A 96 -12.32 -19.91 12.44
N VAL A 97 -13.35 -20.67 12.79
CA VAL A 97 -13.61 -22.00 12.23
C VAL A 97 -14.78 -21.87 11.26
N ILE A 98 -14.59 -22.36 10.04
CA ILE A 98 -15.61 -22.41 9.01
C ILE A 98 -15.86 -23.89 8.74
N SER A 99 -17.06 -24.36 9.08
CA SER A 99 -17.44 -25.75 8.79
C SER A 99 -17.60 -25.96 7.29
N ALA A 100 -17.46 -27.20 6.82
CA ALA A 100 -17.70 -27.55 5.43
C ALA A 100 -19.09 -27.09 4.97
N ASP A 101 -20.10 -27.24 5.82
CA ASP A 101 -21.48 -26.85 5.52
C ASP A 101 -21.65 -25.32 5.45
N ALA A 102 -21.04 -24.59 6.38
CA ALA A 102 -21.04 -23.13 6.34
C ALA A 102 -20.31 -22.59 5.10
N ALA A 103 -19.16 -23.19 4.75
CA ALA A 103 -18.42 -22.85 3.54
C ALA A 103 -19.25 -23.12 2.26
N LEU A 104 -20.06 -24.18 2.26
CA LEU A 104 -20.95 -24.51 1.14
C LEU A 104 -22.07 -23.50 0.99
N GLU A 105 -22.68 -23.07 2.10
CA GLU A 105 -23.74 -22.07 2.10
C GLU A 105 -23.23 -20.69 1.66
N GLU A 106 -22.05 -20.30 2.13
CA GLU A 106 -21.36 -19.08 1.70
C GLU A 106 -21.02 -19.15 0.20
N PHE A 107 -20.45 -20.28 -0.25
CA PHE A 107 -20.13 -20.49 -1.65
C PHE A 107 -21.38 -20.45 -2.54
N ARG A 108 -22.51 -21.03 -2.12
CA ARG A 108 -23.78 -20.95 -2.85
C ARG A 108 -24.24 -19.51 -3.03
N THR A 109 -24.10 -18.68 -2.00
CA THR A 109 -24.54 -17.29 -2.00
C THR A 109 -23.70 -16.42 -2.94
N TYR A 110 -22.38 -16.59 -2.94
CA TYR A 110 -21.47 -15.70 -3.69
C TYR A 110 -21.12 -16.18 -5.10
N SER A 111 -21.16 -17.49 -5.37
CA SER A 111 -20.63 -18.04 -6.61
C SER A 111 -21.67 -18.15 -7.74
N GLY A 112 -22.96 -18.12 -7.41
CA GLY A 112 -24.04 -18.33 -8.38
C GLY A 112 -24.17 -19.78 -8.89
N PHE A 113 -23.36 -20.73 -8.38
CA PHE A 113 -23.38 -22.14 -8.79
C PHE A 113 -24.37 -23.02 -8.01
N GLY A 114 -25.36 -22.44 -7.32
CA GLY A 114 -26.32 -23.17 -6.48
C GLY A 114 -26.90 -24.43 -7.14
N ALA A 115 -27.44 -24.30 -8.36
CA ALA A 115 -28.05 -25.41 -9.09
C ALA A 115 -27.06 -26.49 -9.56
N ALA A 116 -25.78 -26.14 -9.78
CA ALA A 116 -24.74 -27.10 -10.13
C ALA A 116 -24.26 -27.88 -8.89
N LEU A 117 -24.28 -27.26 -7.71
CA LEU A 117 -23.94 -27.90 -6.44
C LEU A 117 -25.00 -28.92 -6.02
N ASP A 118 -26.27 -28.71 -6.38
CA ASP A 118 -27.36 -29.65 -6.08
C ASP A 118 -27.25 -30.98 -6.86
N SER A 119 -26.40 -31.01 -7.91
CA SER A 119 -26.09 -32.23 -8.67
C SER A 119 -24.96 -33.06 -8.04
N LEU A 120 -24.31 -32.56 -6.98
CA LEU A 120 -23.25 -33.28 -6.27
C LEU A 120 -23.85 -34.22 -5.23
N GLN A 121 -23.29 -35.42 -5.12
CA GLN A 121 -23.77 -36.46 -4.18
C GLN A 121 -23.43 -36.17 -2.71
N GLY A 122 -22.65 -35.12 -2.43
CA GLY A 122 -22.24 -34.72 -1.08
C GLY A 122 -21.43 -33.42 -1.08
N ASN A 123 -21.11 -32.90 0.10
CA ASN A 123 -20.35 -31.67 0.27
C ASN A 123 -18.86 -31.90 -0.07
N PRO A 124 -18.32 -31.32 -1.17
CA PRO A 124 -16.93 -31.52 -1.56
C PRO A 124 -15.96 -30.61 -0.79
N LEU A 125 -16.47 -29.65 -0.02
CA LEU A 125 -15.64 -28.65 0.64
C LEU A 125 -15.06 -29.20 1.94
N PRO A 126 -13.78 -28.97 2.22
CA PRO A 126 -13.20 -29.29 3.51
C PRO A 126 -13.62 -28.25 4.57
N HIS A 127 -13.44 -28.61 5.84
CA HIS A 127 -13.39 -27.62 6.91
C HIS A 127 -12.19 -26.69 6.70
N VAL A 128 -12.34 -25.42 7.09
CA VAL A 128 -11.29 -24.42 7.03
C VAL A 128 -11.18 -23.73 8.37
N ILE A 129 -9.96 -23.51 8.84
CA ILE A 129 -9.72 -22.54 9.91
C ILE A 129 -8.90 -21.37 9.37
N THR A 130 -9.33 -20.19 9.75
CA THR A 130 -8.66 -18.93 9.47
C THR A 130 -7.92 -18.50 10.73
N VAL A 131 -6.61 -18.29 10.62
CA VAL A 131 -5.77 -17.84 11.73
C VAL A 131 -5.13 -16.50 11.39
N LYS A 132 -5.43 -15.47 12.19
CA LYS A 132 -4.79 -14.16 12.10
C LYS A 132 -3.72 -14.02 13.19
N PRO A 133 -2.44 -13.83 12.84
CA PRO A 133 -1.39 -13.55 13.82
C PRO A 133 -1.60 -12.17 14.45
N LYS A 134 -1.06 -11.97 15.65
CA LYS A 134 -0.99 -10.62 16.26
C LYS A 134 -0.03 -9.73 15.47
N LEU A 135 -0.23 -8.42 15.50
CA LEU A 135 0.59 -7.43 14.79
C LEU A 135 2.09 -7.59 15.06
N ASP A 136 2.51 -7.88 16.29
CA ASP A 136 3.91 -8.07 16.67
C ASP A 136 4.55 -9.31 15.99
N TYR A 137 3.72 -10.31 15.65
CA TYR A 137 4.10 -11.57 15.04
C TYR A 137 3.72 -11.67 13.57
N ALA A 138 3.10 -10.62 13.00
CA ALA A 138 2.76 -10.48 11.57
C ALA A 138 3.98 -10.17 10.69
N ASN A 139 5.16 -10.69 11.07
CA ASN A 139 6.40 -10.58 10.31
C ASN A 139 6.69 -11.92 9.60
N PRO A 140 7.56 -11.94 8.57
CA PRO A 140 7.80 -13.15 7.78
C PRO A 140 8.25 -14.37 8.60
N ARG A 141 9.02 -14.16 9.67
CA ARG A 141 9.50 -15.25 10.54
C ARG A 141 8.38 -15.81 11.43
N GLY A 142 7.55 -14.94 12.00
CA GLY A 142 6.39 -15.34 12.82
C GLY A 142 5.36 -16.10 11.98
N VAL A 143 5.05 -15.60 10.79
CA VAL A 143 4.15 -16.27 9.84
C VAL A 143 4.68 -17.63 9.41
N GLU A 144 5.99 -17.74 9.10
CA GLU A 144 6.61 -19.02 8.73
C GLU A 144 6.60 -20.03 9.90
N SER A 145 6.87 -19.57 11.12
CA SER A 145 6.78 -20.38 12.35
C SER A 145 5.37 -20.94 12.56
N LEU A 146 4.36 -20.06 12.48
CA LEU A 146 2.96 -20.43 12.64
C LEU A 146 2.49 -21.37 11.52
N GLN A 147 2.91 -21.11 10.27
CA GLN A 147 2.62 -21.99 9.14
C GLN A 147 3.21 -23.39 9.34
N LYS A 148 4.47 -23.52 9.79
CA LYS A 148 5.09 -24.81 10.08
C LYS A 148 4.35 -25.57 11.17
N TYR A 149 3.95 -24.87 12.23
CA TYR A 149 3.16 -25.46 13.31
C TYR A 149 1.81 -25.99 12.81
N LEU A 150 1.06 -25.19 12.05
CA LEU A 150 -0.25 -25.59 11.53
C LEU A 150 -0.14 -26.76 10.54
N ARG A 151 0.91 -26.79 9.70
CA ARG A 151 1.19 -27.89 8.77
C ARG A 151 1.58 -29.21 9.44
N ALA A 152 2.01 -29.18 10.70
CA ALA A 152 2.43 -30.38 11.41
C ALA A 152 1.26 -31.29 11.83
N TRP A 153 0.02 -30.80 11.76
CA TRP A 153 -1.16 -31.56 12.14
C TRP A 153 -1.56 -32.56 11.04
N PRO A 154 -1.79 -33.84 11.38
CA PRO A 154 -2.04 -34.88 10.39
C PRO A 154 -3.37 -34.72 9.65
N GLU A 155 -4.35 -34.03 10.21
CA GLU A 155 -5.66 -33.78 9.59
C GLU A 155 -5.64 -32.61 8.58
N VAL A 156 -4.55 -31.83 8.55
CA VAL A 156 -4.37 -30.70 7.64
C VAL A 156 -3.92 -31.20 6.27
N ASP A 157 -4.59 -30.70 5.23
CA ASP A 157 -4.21 -30.96 3.84
C ASP A 157 -3.32 -29.84 3.29
N ARG A 158 -3.72 -28.58 3.52
CA ARG A 158 -3.02 -27.42 2.97
C ARG A 158 -3.09 -26.23 3.90
N VAL A 159 -1.96 -25.52 4.03
CA VAL A 159 -1.91 -24.22 4.71
C VAL A 159 -1.47 -23.15 3.71
N GLN A 160 -2.37 -22.20 3.45
CA GLN A 160 -2.19 -21.06 2.55
C GLN A 160 -2.05 -19.78 3.37
N VAL A 161 -1.19 -18.88 2.91
CA VAL A 161 -1.02 -17.55 3.51
C VAL A 161 -1.68 -16.56 2.56
N ASP A 162 -2.88 -16.16 2.94
CA ASP A 162 -3.69 -15.20 2.21
C ASP A 162 -3.15 -13.81 2.60
N GLY A 163 -2.30 -13.26 1.73
CA GLY A 163 -1.62 -11.99 1.98
C GLY A 163 -0.26 -11.84 1.29
N GLU A 164 0.28 -12.90 0.69
CA GLU A 164 1.57 -12.81 -0.02
C GLU A 164 1.51 -11.83 -1.20
N TRP A 165 0.39 -11.77 -1.91
CA TRP A 165 0.17 -10.82 -3.00
C TRP A 165 0.15 -9.37 -2.49
N VAL A 166 -0.48 -9.09 -1.33
CA VAL A 166 -0.52 -7.77 -0.69
C VAL A 166 0.90 -7.35 -0.31
N ARG A 167 1.67 -8.27 0.27
CA ARG A 167 3.07 -8.03 0.63
C ARG A 167 3.93 -7.72 -0.60
N ARG A 168 3.76 -8.46 -1.70
CA ARG A 168 4.48 -8.20 -2.97
C ARG A 168 4.11 -6.83 -3.55
N LEU A 169 2.83 -6.48 -3.56
CA LEU A 169 2.34 -5.18 -4.01
C LEU A 169 2.89 -4.03 -3.15
N SER A 170 2.82 -4.18 -1.82
CA SER A 170 3.37 -3.21 -0.87
C SER A 170 4.87 -2.97 -1.12
N ALA A 171 5.65 -4.04 -1.33
CA ALA A 171 7.07 -3.94 -1.67
C ALA A 171 7.31 -3.21 -3.01
N ILE A 172 6.47 -3.43 -4.03
CA ILE A 172 6.54 -2.72 -5.31
C ILE A 172 6.24 -1.22 -5.11
N LEU A 173 5.18 -0.88 -4.36
CA LEU A 173 4.80 0.49 -4.07
C LEU A 173 5.89 1.24 -3.29
N ASP A 174 6.54 0.57 -2.33
CA ASP A 174 7.68 1.12 -1.59
C ASP A 174 8.90 1.35 -2.47
N LEU A 175 9.20 0.43 -3.40
CA LEU A 175 10.24 0.63 -4.39
C LEU A 175 9.91 1.84 -5.28
N MET A 176 8.67 1.93 -5.79
CA MET A 176 8.21 3.07 -6.58
C MET A 176 8.36 4.38 -5.82
N ARG A 177 8.01 4.42 -4.53
CA ARG A 177 8.18 5.60 -3.69
C ARG A 177 9.64 6.04 -3.60
N LYS A 178 10.58 5.11 -3.41
CA LYS A 178 12.02 5.40 -3.36
C LYS A 178 12.53 5.94 -4.70
N VAL A 179 12.13 5.31 -5.81
CA VAL A 179 12.48 5.74 -7.16
C VAL A 179 11.92 7.14 -7.45
N LEU A 180 10.65 7.38 -7.15
CA LEU A 180 9.99 8.69 -7.27
C LEU A 180 10.69 9.76 -6.44
N GLY A 181 11.13 9.43 -5.22
CA GLY A 181 11.92 10.34 -4.39
C GLY A 181 13.25 10.72 -5.05
N ALA A 182 13.97 9.76 -5.64
CA ALA A 182 15.20 10.04 -6.38
C ALA A 182 14.96 10.92 -7.61
N PHE A 183 13.91 10.63 -8.40
CA PHE A 183 13.52 11.46 -9.55
C PHE A 183 13.10 12.86 -9.13
N ALA A 184 12.32 13.00 -8.05
CA ALA A 184 11.91 14.30 -7.52
C ALA A 184 13.12 15.15 -7.12
N SER A 185 14.12 14.55 -6.46
CA SER A 185 15.38 15.22 -6.12
C SER A 185 16.15 15.66 -7.36
N LEU A 186 16.24 14.81 -8.40
CA LEU A 186 16.90 15.15 -9.66
C LEU A 186 16.19 16.31 -10.37
N LEU A 187 14.85 16.28 -10.45
CA LEU A 187 14.05 17.34 -11.05
C LEU A 187 14.19 18.65 -10.28
N ALA A 188 14.21 18.60 -8.94
CA ALA A 188 14.45 19.78 -8.11
C ALA A 188 15.82 20.40 -8.40
N LEU A 189 16.88 19.60 -8.54
CA LEU A 189 18.19 20.08 -8.97
C LEU A 189 18.15 20.69 -10.37
N GLY A 190 17.44 20.05 -11.31
CA GLY A 190 17.25 20.59 -12.66
C GLY A 190 16.57 21.97 -12.65
N VAL A 191 15.53 22.14 -11.84
CA VAL A 191 14.85 23.43 -11.63
C VAL A 191 15.82 24.48 -11.08
N LEU A 192 16.67 24.13 -10.10
CA LEU A 192 17.69 25.05 -9.58
C LEU A 192 18.69 25.48 -10.66
N VAL A 193 19.12 24.57 -11.53
CA VAL A 193 20.01 24.88 -12.66
C VAL A 193 19.32 25.81 -13.66
N VAL A 194 18.06 25.55 -14.01
CA VAL A 194 17.29 26.39 -14.94
C VAL A 194 17.12 27.80 -14.37
N ILE A 195 16.76 27.92 -13.09
CA ILE A 195 16.65 29.21 -12.40
C ILE A 195 18.00 29.93 -12.38
N GLY A 196 19.07 29.23 -12.03
CA GLY A 196 20.43 29.80 -12.01
C GLY A 196 20.87 30.29 -13.38
N ASN A 197 20.58 29.54 -14.44
CA ASN A 197 20.90 29.94 -15.81
C ASN A 197 20.04 31.13 -16.27
N ALA A 198 18.76 31.18 -15.91
CA ALA A 198 17.88 32.30 -16.20
C ALA A 198 18.37 33.59 -15.53
N ILE A 199 18.78 33.52 -14.25
CA ILE A 199 19.36 34.65 -13.52
C ILE A 199 20.65 35.13 -14.20
N ARG A 200 21.55 34.21 -14.59
CA ARG A 200 22.80 34.57 -15.26
C ARG A 200 22.56 35.29 -16.59
N LEU A 201 21.58 34.84 -17.38
CA LEU A 201 21.22 35.46 -18.65
C LEU A 201 20.60 36.86 -18.48
N GLU A 202 19.89 37.13 -17.37
CA GLU A 202 19.36 38.46 -17.07
C GLU A 202 20.40 39.43 -16.50
N ILE A 203 21.45 38.95 -15.84
CA ILE A 203 22.54 39.80 -15.29
C ILE A 203 23.63 40.06 -16.33
N GLY A 204 23.83 39.14 -17.28
CA GLY A 204 24.82 39.26 -18.35
C GLY A 204 24.33 39.95 -19.63
N ALA A 205 23.06 40.36 -19.69
CA ALA A 205 22.46 41.13 -20.78
C ALA A 205 22.19 42.57 -20.34
#